data_AF-A0A669DS06-F1
#
_entry.id   AF-A0A669DS06-F1
#
_cell.length_a   1.000
_cell.length_b   1.000
_cell.length_c   1.000
_cell.angle_alpha   90.00
_cell.angle_beta   90.00
_cell.angle_gamma   90.00
#
_symmetry.space_group_name_H-M   'P 1'
#
loop_
_entity.id
_entity.type
_entity.pdbx_description
1 polymer ?
#
loop_
_entity_poly.entity_id
_entity_poly.type
_entity_poly.pdbx_seq_one_letter_code
_entity_poly.pdbx_strand_id
1 'polypeptide(L)'
;MACRRNGADRVRSFTEVLDLLKMFLLLFCLFSAVRAEIRTAVIDKQTGQLSVIEGYQEDFVAWANFTNDIETSGWSFLEVTTSSRYNDSIQAYAAGAVEAAVTSQLIYKHWMNTLMGYCEPLMYESAYCERLKSFIITNMQWIQDQIENNPNSPYWYQVRLTLLQLKGLEDSYNDQLSLPIGSFSLNPFGFLLFQMGGDLEDLESALNKSSQTRPIGSGSCSALIKLLPNNKELLVSHDTWNTYQAMLRIMKKYIFAFKVSPLDNYVLPGRTQAFSSYPGSIFSGDDFYILSSGLVTLETTIGNSNPALWKYVQPTGTVMEWLRNIVANRLAATGKDWADIFTKYNSGTYNNQWMIVNYNLFTPGKTDITEGLFVVLEQIPGLVIYADKTQELLKKGYWASYNIPYYVEIFNTSGCNELVEKFGPWFSLDQNPRAQIFRRNQTDVTDVDSMVRLMRYNNFKEDPLSKCDGCDPPENGENAISARSDLNPANGTYPFGALKQRPHGGTDMKLTSYEMFREYGMVAVSGPTWDQVPPFQWSTSPYKDLLHMGQPDVWHFKPIKVTWTP
;
A
#
# COMPACT_ATOMS: atom_id res chain seq x y z
N MET A 1 40.65 71.70 47.73
CA MET A 1 39.28 72.24 47.58
C MET A 1 38.44 71.24 46.79
N ALA A 2 37.17 71.12 47.17
CA ALA A 2 36.29 69.97 46.96
C ALA A 2 35.50 69.97 45.64
N CYS A 3 35.03 68.77 45.27
CA CYS A 3 33.70 68.40 44.72
C CYS A 3 33.16 69.03 43.41
N ARG A 4 33.06 68.24 42.33
CA ARG A 4 31.85 67.47 41.88
C ARG A 4 32.02 66.92 40.45
N ARG A 5 31.78 65.62 40.25
CA ARG A 5 31.49 64.95 38.95
C ARG A 5 30.14 64.22 39.09
N ASN A 6 29.21 64.47 38.17
CA ASN A 6 28.05 63.62 37.82
C ASN A 6 28.30 63.20 36.36
N GLY A 7 28.26 61.94 35.94
CA GLY A 7 27.12 61.00 35.85
C GLY A 7 26.99 60.64 34.36
N ALA A 8 26.65 59.45 33.87
CA ALA A 8 26.24 58.18 34.45
C ALA A 8 26.53 57.10 33.38
N ASP A 9 27.16 55.97 33.77
CA ASP A 9 27.24 54.77 32.94
C ASP A 9 26.27 53.72 33.48
N ARG A 10 25.34 53.28 32.62
CA ARG A 10 24.39 52.20 32.91
C ARG A 10 25.13 50.86 32.91
N VAL A 11 25.26 50.26 34.09
CA VAL A 11 25.60 48.84 34.25
C VAL A 11 24.38 48.01 33.84
N ARG A 12 24.48 47.27 32.73
CA ARG A 12 23.52 46.18 32.41
C ARG A 12 23.61 45.13 33.51
N SER A 13 22.46 44.76 34.09
CA SER A 13 22.44 43.82 35.21
C SER A 13 22.79 42.41 34.74
N PHE A 14 23.50 41.68 35.59
CA PHE A 14 23.89 40.27 35.41
C PHE A 14 22.68 39.33 35.13
N THR A 15 21.47 39.78 35.44
CA THR A 15 20.20 39.10 35.17
C THR A 15 19.83 39.04 33.69
N GLU A 16 20.12 40.09 32.89
CA GLU A 16 19.78 40.09 31.46
C GLU A 16 20.62 39.09 30.65
N VAL A 17 21.85 38.81 31.10
CA VAL A 17 22.75 37.83 30.45
C VAL A 17 22.33 36.39 30.74
N LEU A 18 21.79 36.11 31.94
CA LEU A 18 21.29 34.79 32.30
C LEU A 18 19.97 34.45 31.57
N ASP A 19 19.11 35.44 31.34
CA ASP A 19 17.85 35.23 30.62
C ASP A 19 18.08 35.03 29.12
N LEU A 20 19.08 35.68 28.52
CA LEU A 20 19.52 35.44 27.13
C LEU A 20 20.14 34.04 26.95
N LEU A 21 20.91 33.55 27.93
CA LEU A 21 21.46 32.18 27.91
C LEU A 21 20.38 31.11 28.11
N LYS A 22 19.37 31.37 28.96
CA LYS A 22 18.19 30.50 29.07
C LYS A 22 17.35 30.52 27.78
N MET A 23 17.21 31.65 27.11
CA MET A 23 16.54 31.73 25.81
C MET A 23 17.31 30.97 24.73
N PHE A 24 18.65 31.00 24.74
CA PHE A 24 19.48 30.24 23.80
C PHE A 24 19.45 28.73 24.07
N LEU A 25 19.40 28.31 25.34
CA LEU A 25 19.22 26.90 25.73
C LEU A 25 17.79 26.38 25.50
N LEU A 26 16.77 27.25 25.60
CA LEU A 26 15.38 26.91 25.25
C LEU A 26 15.14 26.89 23.73
N LEU A 27 15.87 27.70 22.93
CA LEU A 27 15.81 27.62 21.47
C LEU A 27 16.49 26.37 20.89
N PHE A 28 17.41 25.75 21.62
CA PHE A 28 18.05 24.48 21.22
C PHE A 28 17.25 23.23 21.61
N CYS A 29 16.11 23.37 22.31
CA CYS A 29 15.31 22.24 22.81
C CYS A 29 13.96 22.03 22.11
N LEU A 30 13.68 22.66 20.96
CA LEU A 30 12.39 22.51 20.26
C LEU A 30 12.47 22.15 18.77
N PHE A 31 13.65 21.77 18.27
CA PHE A 31 13.74 20.99 17.04
C PHE A 31 14.23 19.60 17.42
N SER A 32 13.30 18.70 17.73
CA SER A 32 13.57 17.26 17.61
C SER A 32 13.87 17.00 16.14
N ALA A 33 15.14 17.12 15.75
CA ALA A 33 15.60 16.72 14.43
C ALA A 33 15.19 15.26 14.26
N VAL A 34 14.29 14.98 13.32
CA VAL A 34 13.93 13.61 12.95
C VAL A 34 15.22 12.95 12.49
N ARG A 35 15.78 12.09 13.34
CA ARG A 35 17.07 11.45 13.08
C ARG A 35 16.80 10.17 12.32
N ALA A 36 17.44 10.03 11.16
CA ALA A 36 17.49 8.78 10.43
C ALA A 36 18.11 7.68 11.31
N GLU A 37 17.40 6.56 11.45
CA GLU A 37 17.94 5.33 12.04
C GLU A 37 18.52 4.47 10.92
N ILE A 38 19.76 4.02 11.11
CA ILE A 38 20.45 3.15 10.16
C ILE A 38 20.81 1.84 10.85
N ARG A 39 20.45 0.72 10.22
CA ARG A 39 20.85 -0.63 10.63
C ARG A 39 21.47 -1.36 9.45
N THR A 40 22.50 -2.13 9.73
CA THR A 40 23.21 -2.92 8.70
C THR A 40 23.29 -4.37 9.12
N ALA A 41 22.91 -5.26 8.22
CA ALA A 41 23.14 -6.69 8.34
C ALA A 41 24.52 -7.05 7.76
N VAL A 42 25.37 -7.67 8.57
CA VAL A 42 26.73 -8.10 8.20
C VAL A 42 26.91 -9.60 8.49
N ILE A 43 27.86 -10.22 7.81
CA ILE A 43 28.31 -11.58 8.14
C ILE A 43 29.53 -11.48 9.03
N ASP A 44 29.41 -12.01 10.25
CA ASP A 44 30.55 -12.16 11.13
C ASP A 44 31.56 -13.16 10.49
N LYS A 45 32.79 -12.69 10.27
CA LYS A 45 33.83 -13.47 9.57
C LYS A 45 34.36 -14.66 10.40
N GLN A 46 34.18 -14.64 11.71
CA GLN A 46 34.64 -15.69 12.62
C GLN A 46 33.56 -16.77 12.79
N THR A 47 32.30 -16.36 12.95
CA THR A 47 31.18 -17.30 13.22
C THR A 47 30.41 -17.69 11.95
N GLY A 48 30.51 -16.90 10.88
CA GLY A 48 29.71 -17.05 9.67
C GLY A 48 28.24 -16.66 9.83
N GLN A 49 27.85 -16.12 10.99
CA GLN A 49 26.46 -15.77 11.30
C GLN A 49 26.11 -14.37 10.79
N LEU A 50 24.85 -14.21 10.38
CA LEU A 50 24.28 -12.90 10.07
C LEU A 50 23.94 -12.18 11.37
N SER A 51 24.38 -10.93 11.51
CA SER A 51 24.02 -10.06 12.63
C SER A 51 23.56 -8.70 12.11
N VAL A 52 22.65 -8.04 12.83
CA VAL A 52 22.20 -6.68 12.53
C VAL A 52 22.79 -5.73 13.55
N ILE A 53 23.53 -4.73 13.08
CA ILE A 53 24.25 -3.76 13.91
C ILE A 53 23.82 -2.33 13.59
N GLU A 54 24.08 -1.42 14.51
CA GLU A 54 23.77 0.01 14.36
C GLU A 54 24.75 0.70 13.40
N GLY A 55 24.23 1.63 12.60
CA GLY A 55 25.00 2.44 11.66
C GLY A 55 25.27 1.72 10.34
N TYR A 56 25.80 2.48 9.38
CA TYR A 56 26.19 1.98 8.07
C TYR A 56 27.53 1.24 8.14
N GLN A 57 27.66 0.12 7.43
CA GLN A 57 28.93 -0.60 7.23
C GLN A 57 29.16 -0.87 5.75
N GLU A 58 30.40 -0.77 5.27
CA GLU A 58 30.72 -0.94 3.84
C GLU A 58 30.65 -2.40 3.34
N ASP A 59 30.76 -3.37 4.24
CA ASP A 59 30.65 -4.81 3.95
C ASP A 59 29.26 -5.38 4.22
N PHE A 60 28.23 -4.54 4.10
CA PHE A 60 26.83 -4.92 4.28
C PHE A 60 26.38 -6.05 3.33
N VAL A 61 25.56 -6.95 3.88
CA VAL A 61 24.66 -7.82 3.11
C VAL A 61 23.42 -7.03 2.69
N ALA A 62 22.83 -6.35 3.67
CA ALA A 62 21.74 -5.40 3.50
C ALA A 62 21.88 -4.27 4.53
N TRP A 63 21.33 -3.09 4.23
CA TRP A 63 21.18 -2.03 5.21
C TRP A 63 19.85 -1.30 5.00
N ALA A 64 19.34 -0.71 6.08
CA ALA A 64 18.12 0.07 6.06
C ALA A 64 18.37 1.49 6.57
N ASN A 65 17.70 2.47 5.95
CA ASN A 65 17.58 3.85 6.42
C ASN A 65 16.12 4.13 6.74
N PHE A 66 15.81 4.51 7.96
CA PHE A 66 14.44 4.76 8.39
C PHE A 66 14.27 6.13 9.03
N THR A 67 13.25 6.85 8.59
CA THR A 67 12.87 8.16 9.11
C THR A 67 11.39 8.13 9.47
N ASN A 68 11.05 8.25 10.76
CA ASN A 68 9.66 8.32 11.20
C ASN A 68 9.21 9.78 11.29
N ASP A 69 8.30 10.17 10.39
CA ASP A 69 7.74 11.53 10.34
C ASP A 69 6.20 11.53 10.39
N ILE A 70 5.61 10.49 11.02
CA ILE A 70 4.15 10.32 11.09
C ILE A 70 3.46 11.52 11.76
N GLU A 71 4.06 12.10 12.79
CA GLU A 71 3.49 13.26 13.50
C GLU A 71 3.42 14.53 12.63
N THR A 72 4.32 14.70 11.66
CA THR A 72 4.39 15.90 10.83
C THR A 72 3.69 15.74 9.48
N SER A 73 3.90 14.60 8.81
CA SER A 73 3.42 14.35 7.45
C SER A 73 2.43 13.19 7.34
N GLY A 74 2.23 12.42 8.41
CA GLY A 74 1.45 11.19 8.39
C GLY A 74 2.15 10.01 7.71
N TRP A 75 3.44 10.14 7.38
CA TRP A 75 4.25 9.11 6.73
C TRP A 75 5.56 8.84 7.48
N SER A 76 6.00 7.59 7.49
CA SER A 76 7.43 7.27 7.65
C SER A 76 8.06 6.95 6.30
N PHE A 77 9.39 6.93 6.24
CA PHE A 77 10.17 6.63 5.03
C PHE A 77 11.20 5.56 5.34
N LEU A 78 11.28 4.54 4.50
CA LEU A 78 12.20 3.42 4.63
C LEU A 78 12.90 3.17 3.30
N GLU A 79 14.23 3.16 3.32
CA GLU A 79 15.05 2.64 2.22
C GLU A 79 15.74 1.35 2.68
N VAL A 80 15.70 0.29 1.86
CA VAL A 80 16.45 -0.95 2.10
C VAL A 80 17.28 -1.27 0.88
N THR A 81 18.58 -1.47 1.07
CA THR A 81 19.52 -1.78 -0.01
C THR A 81 20.23 -3.10 0.27
N THR A 82 20.39 -3.96 -0.74
CA THR A 82 21.18 -5.20 -0.64
C THR A 82 22.41 -5.17 -1.53
N SER A 83 23.39 -6.03 -1.21
CA SER A 83 24.69 -6.08 -1.88
C SER A 83 24.84 -7.29 -2.79
N SER A 84 25.24 -7.05 -4.04
CA SER A 84 25.52 -8.11 -5.03
C SER A 84 26.74 -8.97 -4.68
N ARG A 85 27.46 -8.65 -3.60
CA ARG A 85 28.61 -9.43 -3.11
C ARG A 85 28.19 -10.76 -2.47
N TYR A 86 26.91 -10.87 -2.09
CA TYR A 86 26.35 -12.03 -1.42
C TYR A 86 25.32 -12.74 -2.30
N ASN A 87 25.03 -14.00 -2.01
CA ASN A 87 23.97 -14.72 -2.74
C ASN A 87 22.59 -14.11 -2.42
N ASP A 88 21.66 -14.18 -3.37
CA ASP A 88 20.37 -13.48 -3.22
C ASP A 88 19.52 -14.01 -2.06
N SER A 89 19.72 -15.26 -1.63
CA SER A 89 18.99 -15.84 -0.50
C SER A 89 19.31 -15.12 0.80
N ILE A 90 20.61 -14.92 1.07
CA ILE A 90 21.04 -14.19 2.27
C ILE A 90 20.75 -12.69 2.13
N GLN A 91 20.81 -12.13 0.92
CA GLN A 91 20.38 -10.75 0.69
C GLN A 91 18.90 -10.56 1.03
N ALA A 92 18.01 -11.45 0.56
CA ALA A 92 16.58 -11.34 0.80
C ALA A 92 16.23 -11.49 2.29
N TYR A 93 16.80 -12.51 2.95
CA TYR A 93 16.64 -12.69 4.39
C TYR A 93 17.16 -11.48 5.18
N ALA A 94 18.34 -10.97 4.83
CA ALA A 94 18.92 -9.79 5.47
C ALA A 94 18.09 -8.52 5.23
N ALA A 95 17.47 -8.37 4.06
CA ALA A 95 16.59 -7.23 3.75
C ALA A 95 15.39 -7.17 4.69
N GLY A 96 14.75 -8.32 4.95
CA GLY A 96 13.70 -8.41 5.96
C GLY A 96 14.21 -8.10 7.36
N ALA A 97 15.40 -8.61 7.70
CA ALA A 97 15.98 -8.40 9.02
C ALA A 97 16.27 -6.92 9.32
N VAL A 98 16.92 -6.20 8.40
CA VAL A 98 17.22 -4.77 8.62
C VAL A 98 15.96 -3.91 8.65
N GLU A 99 14.91 -4.27 7.90
CA GLU A 99 13.62 -3.59 7.97
C GLU A 99 12.96 -3.77 9.34
N ALA A 100 12.88 -5.00 9.85
CA ALA A 100 12.33 -5.25 11.18
C ALA A 100 13.13 -4.53 12.27
N ALA A 101 14.46 -4.51 12.16
CA ALA A 101 15.33 -3.85 13.13
C ALA A 101 15.04 -2.35 13.26
N VAL A 102 14.83 -1.63 12.15
CA VAL A 102 14.51 -0.19 12.17
C VAL A 102 13.03 0.13 12.35
N THR A 103 12.12 -0.82 12.13
CA THR A 103 10.66 -0.58 12.18
C THR A 103 9.92 -1.36 13.29
N SER A 104 10.62 -2.11 14.13
CA SER A 104 10.04 -3.00 15.17
C SER A 104 8.93 -2.34 16.00
N GLN A 105 9.13 -1.10 16.46
CA GLN A 105 8.14 -0.35 17.23
C GLN A 105 6.86 -0.05 16.43
N LEU A 106 6.97 0.27 15.14
CA LEU A 106 5.82 0.47 14.27
C LEU A 106 5.15 -0.86 13.90
N ILE A 107 5.93 -1.92 13.69
CA ILE A 107 5.39 -3.28 13.46
C ILE A 107 4.50 -3.69 14.63
N TYR A 108 4.98 -3.55 15.87
CA TYR A 108 4.19 -3.84 17.06
C TYR A 108 2.89 -3.03 17.09
N LYS A 109 2.98 -1.70 16.97
CA LYS A 109 1.80 -0.83 17.01
C LYS A 109 0.80 -1.16 15.89
N HIS A 110 1.29 -1.47 14.70
CA HIS A 110 0.43 -1.82 13.58
C HIS A 110 -0.26 -3.16 13.82
N TRP A 111 0.45 -4.20 14.29
CA TRP A 111 -0.14 -5.48 14.71
C TRP A 111 -1.28 -5.27 15.71
N MET A 112 -1.03 -4.47 16.76
CA MET A 112 -2.02 -4.16 17.80
C MET A 112 -3.27 -3.47 17.24
N ASN A 113 -3.11 -2.63 16.21
CA ASN A 113 -4.21 -1.88 15.62
C ASN A 113 -5.04 -2.73 14.65
N THR A 114 -4.42 -3.68 13.93
CA THR A 114 -5.06 -4.33 12.77
C THR A 114 -5.27 -5.84 12.91
N LEU A 115 -4.33 -6.56 13.51
CA LEU A 115 -4.31 -8.03 13.51
C LEU A 115 -4.54 -8.64 14.90
N MET A 116 -4.40 -7.85 15.96
CA MET A 116 -4.72 -8.28 17.32
C MET A 116 -6.16 -8.83 17.38
N GLY A 117 -6.30 -10.03 17.93
CA GLY A 117 -7.56 -10.75 17.98
C GLY A 117 -7.88 -11.60 16.74
N TYR A 118 -7.23 -11.41 15.60
CA TYR A 118 -7.55 -12.20 14.41
C TYR A 118 -7.11 -13.66 14.56
N CYS A 119 -8.08 -14.57 14.70
CA CYS A 119 -7.83 -16.00 14.93
C CYS A 119 -6.97 -16.34 16.17
N GLU A 120 -7.11 -15.56 17.24
CA GLU A 120 -6.48 -15.86 18.53
C GLU A 120 -7.12 -17.07 19.26
N PRO A 121 -6.37 -17.79 20.12
CA PRO A 121 -6.80 -19.07 20.72
C PRO A 121 -8.11 -19.04 21.53
N LEU A 122 -8.54 -17.87 22.00
CA LEU A 122 -9.74 -17.69 22.84
C LEU A 122 -10.97 -17.18 22.07
N MET A 123 -10.93 -17.21 20.73
CA MET A 123 -11.99 -16.67 19.88
C MET A 123 -13.18 -17.61 19.64
N TYR A 124 -14.36 -17.01 19.43
CA TYR A 124 -15.64 -17.67 19.18
C TYR A 124 -15.71 -18.40 17.82
N GLU A 125 -14.85 -18.04 16.85
CA GLU A 125 -14.85 -18.58 15.48
C GLU A 125 -13.75 -19.64 15.22
N SER A 126 -13.48 -20.50 16.21
CA SER A 126 -12.40 -21.51 16.13
C SER A 126 -12.44 -22.39 14.88
N ALA A 127 -13.63 -22.76 14.40
CA ALA A 127 -13.77 -23.60 13.21
C ALA A 127 -13.30 -22.91 11.91
N TYR A 128 -13.54 -21.60 11.75
CA TYR A 128 -13.03 -20.84 10.61
C TYR A 128 -11.50 -20.76 10.69
N CYS A 129 -10.98 -20.43 11.87
CA CYS A 129 -9.54 -20.29 12.08
C CYS A 129 -8.78 -21.60 11.86
N GLU A 130 -9.32 -22.75 12.24
CA GLU A 130 -8.71 -24.05 11.92
C GLU A 130 -8.73 -24.33 10.41
N ARG A 131 -9.81 -23.97 9.70
CA ARG A 131 -9.85 -24.08 8.22
C ARG A 131 -8.82 -23.17 7.56
N LEU A 132 -8.72 -21.91 8.02
CA LEU A 132 -7.75 -20.95 7.52
C LEU A 132 -6.31 -21.42 7.78
N LYS A 133 -6.01 -21.87 9.00
CA LYS A 133 -4.70 -22.41 9.36
C LYS A 133 -4.32 -23.60 8.48
N SER A 134 -5.25 -24.55 8.29
CA SER A 134 -5.06 -25.70 7.41
C SER A 134 -4.82 -25.29 5.96
N PHE A 135 -5.58 -24.32 5.46
CA PHE A 135 -5.41 -23.76 4.11
C PHE A 135 -4.00 -23.16 3.94
N ILE A 136 -3.58 -22.30 4.87
CA ILE A 136 -2.27 -21.63 4.82
C ILE A 136 -1.13 -22.64 4.90
N ILE A 137 -1.18 -23.60 5.83
CA ILE A 137 -0.15 -24.64 5.97
C ILE A 137 -0.03 -25.45 4.69
N THR A 138 -1.17 -25.88 4.13
CA THR A 138 -1.20 -26.67 2.90
C THR A 138 -0.65 -25.87 1.71
N ASN A 139 -1.00 -24.58 1.61
CA ASN A 139 -0.51 -23.70 0.55
C ASN A 139 0.99 -23.44 0.66
N MET A 140 1.49 -23.10 1.85
CA MET A 140 2.92 -22.89 2.07
C MET A 140 3.72 -24.15 1.80
N GLN A 141 3.22 -25.33 2.21
CA GLN A 141 3.89 -26.60 1.90
C GLN A 141 3.94 -26.84 0.39
N TRP A 142 2.82 -26.67 -0.33
CA TRP A 142 2.80 -26.82 -1.77
C TRP A 142 3.75 -25.85 -2.48
N ILE A 143 3.84 -24.60 -2.02
CA ILE A 143 4.79 -23.62 -2.54
C ILE A 143 6.24 -24.06 -2.29
N GLN A 144 6.57 -24.54 -1.08
CA GLN A 144 7.90 -25.10 -0.79
C GLN A 144 8.24 -26.27 -1.73
N ASP A 145 7.29 -27.19 -1.95
CA ASP A 145 7.47 -28.30 -2.88
C ASP A 145 7.70 -27.80 -4.32
N GLN A 146 6.99 -26.75 -4.76
CA GLN A 146 7.20 -26.17 -6.09
C GLN A 146 8.57 -25.50 -6.22
N ILE A 147 9.05 -24.82 -5.17
CA ILE A 147 10.39 -24.23 -5.13
C ILE A 147 11.46 -25.31 -5.28
N GLU A 148 11.35 -26.40 -4.52
CA GLU A 148 12.32 -27.51 -4.56
C GLU A 148 12.30 -28.26 -5.89
N ASN A 149 11.12 -28.51 -6.45
CA ASN A 149 10.98 -29.27 -7.69
C ASN A 149 11.27 -28.46 -8.97
N ASN A 150 11.38 -27.13 -8.87
CA ASN A 150 11.64 -26.26 -10.02
C ASN A 150 12.85 -25.32 -9.77
N PRO A 151 14.05 -25.85 -9.47
CA PRO A 151 15.19 -25.06 -8.98
C PRO A 151 15.72 -24.04 -10.01
N ASN A 152 15.43 -24.23 -11.29
CA ASN A 152 15.87 -23.36 -12.39
C ASN A 152 14.78 -22.36 -12.83
N SER A 153 13.59 -22.39 -12.22
CA SER A 153 12.49 -21.49 -12.58
C SER A 153 12.73 -20.08 -12.02
N PRO A 154 12.77 -19.02 -12.86
CA PRO A 154 12.84 -17.64 -12.38
C PRO A 154 11.67 -17.30 -11.44
N TYR A 155 10.47 -17.80 -11.75
CA TYR A 155 9.28 -17.55 -10.94
C TYR A 155 9.44 -18.11 -9.52
N TRP A 156 9.78 -19.39 -9.40
CA TRP A 156 9.92 -20.03 -8.08
C TRP A 156 11.16 -19.55 -7.32
N TYR A 157 12.20 -19.12 -8.04
CA TYR A 157 13.33 -18.43 -7.42
C TYR A 157 12.89 -17.13 -6.75
N GLN A 158 12.15 -16.26 -7.45
CA GLN A 158 11.63 -15.01 -6.87
C GLN A 158 10.65 -15.26 -5.72
N VAL A 159 9.79 -16.29 -5.83
CA VAL A 159 8.91 -16.71 -4.73
C VAL A 159 9.75 -17.06 -3.49
N ARG A 160 10.80 -17.87 -3.64
CA ARG A 160 11.68 -18.24 -2.53
C ARG A 160 12.34 -17.02 -1.89
N LEU A 161 12.84 -16.08 -2.67
CA LEU A 161 13.43 -14.84 -2.15
C LEU A 161 12.43 -14.01 -1.35
N THR A 162 11.18 -13.90 -1.84
CA THR A 162 10.12 -13.21 -1.09
C THR A 162 9.81 -13.87 0.25
N LEU A 163 9.69 -15.21 0.29
CA LEU A 163 9.43 -15.93 1.54
C LEU A 163 10.61 -15.81 2.52
N LEU A 164 11.85 -15.76 2.03
CA LEU A 164 13.03 -15.50 2.85
C LEU A 164 13.04 -14.09 3.42
N GLN A 165 12.64 -13.08 2.65
CA GLN A 165 12.48 -11.72 3.16
C GLN A 165 11.47 -11.66 4.29
N LEU A 166 10.32 -12.32 4.14
CA LEU A 166 9.32 -12.41 5.21
C LEU A 166 9.86 -13.16 6.44
N LYS A 167 10.59 -14.27 6.23
CA LYS A 167 11.22 -15.02 7.33
C LYS A 167 12.24 -14.17 8.08
N GLY A 168 13.08 -13.42 7.37
CA GLY A 168 14.07 -12.53 7.98
C GLY A 168 13.45 -11.38 8.78
N LEU A 169 12.32 -10.85 8.29
CA LEU A 169 11.53 -9.85 9.02
C LEU A 169 11.01 -10.42 10.35
N GLU A 170 10.39 -11.61 10.33
CA GLU A 170 9.85 -12.25 11.53
C GLU A 170 10.95 -12.69 12.50
N ASP A 171 12.05 -13.27 12.01
CA ASP A 171 13.17 -13.72 12.85
C ASP A 171 13.90 -12.56 13.51
N SER A 172 14.13 -11.47 12.77
CA SER A 172 14.78 -10.29 13.34
C SER A 172 13.90 -9.59 14.37
N TYR A 173 12.58 -9.57 14.18
CA TYR A 173 11.67 -9.00 15.18
C TYR A 173 11.68 -9.81 16.48
N ASN A 174 11.92 -11.12 16.39
CA ASN A 174 11.96 -12.03 17.53
C ASN A 174 13.38 -12.29 18.08
N ASP A 175 14.41 -11.55 17.62
CA ASP A 175 15.81 -11.73 17.99
C ASP A 175 16.33 -13.18 17.75
N GLN A 176 15.89 -13.81 16.66
CA GLN A 176 16.11 -15.23 16.36
C GLN A 176 16.68 -15.46 14.95
N LEU A 177 17.55 -14.56 14.47
CA LEU A 177 18.16 -14.68 13.14
C LEU A 177 18.84 -16.03 12.94
N SER A 178 18.31 -16.80 11.98
CA SER A 178 18.80 -18.11 11.59
C SER A 178 18.37 -18.37 10.13
N LEU A 179 19.27 -18.08 9.18
CA LEU A 179 19.01 -18.24 7.75
C LEU A 179 18.72 -19.72 7.42
N PRO A 180 17.54 -20.04 6.86
CA PRO A 180 17.26 -21.41 6.43
C PRO A 180 18.04 -21.77 5.16
N ILE A 181 18.69 -22.94 5.17
CA ILE A 181 19.50 -23.45 4.05
C ILE A 181 18.63 -24.19 3.01
N GLY A 182 17.53 -24.83 3.45
CA GLY A 182 16.60 -25.58 2.60
C GLY A 182 15.16 -25.08 2.71
N SER A 183 14.19 -25.98 2.64
CA SER A 183 12.79 -25.69 2.94
C SER A 183 12.61 -25.25 4.39
N PHE A 184 11.61 -24.40 4.61
CA PHE A 184 11.25 -23.83 5.90
C PHE A 184 9.75 -23.58 5.98
N SER A 185 9.25 -23.50 7.21
CA SER A 185 7.87 -23.10 7.48
C SER A 185 7.80 -21.65 7.94
N LEU A 186 6.66 -21.02 7.66
CA LEU A 186 6.26 -19.73 8.23
C LEU A 186 5.14 -19.98 9.23
N ASN A 187 5.06 -19.17 10.28
CA ASN A 187 3.94 -19.21 11.19
C ASN A 187 2.67 -18.73 10.46
N PRO A 188 1.61 -19.57 10.30
CA PRO A 188 0.40 -19.18 9.58
C PRO A 188 -0.29 -17.93 10.14
N PHE A 189 -0.16 -17.72 11.45
CA PHE A 189 -0.71 -16.56 12.16
C PHE A 189 0.39 -15.66 12.75
N GLY A 190 1.58 -15.70 12.14
CA GLY A 190 2.65 -14.75 12.40
C GLY A 190 2.62 -13.60 11.40
N PHE A 191 3.79 -13.13 10.96
CA PHE A 191 3.91 -11.99 10.03
C PHE A 191 3.37 -12.26 8.63
N LEU A 192 3.02 -13.52 8.31
CA LEU A 192 2.28 -13.83 7.11
C LEU A 192 0.91 -13.12 7.07
N LEU A 193 0.26 -12.90 8.21
CA LEU A 193 -1.02 -12.19 8.28
C LEU A 193 -0.94 -10.74 7.81
N PHE A 194 0.19 -10.05 8.03
CA PHE A 194 0.40 -8.71 7.47
C PHE A 194 0.34 -8.72 5.94
N GLN A 195 0.76 -9.82 5.30
CA GLN A 195 0.80 -9.91 3.85
C GLN A 195 -0.55 -10.32 3.25
N MET A 196 -1.38 -11.01 4.04
CA MET A 196 -2.62 -11.60 3.57
C MET A 196 -3.84 -10.67 3.70
N GLY A 197 -3.68 -9.40 4.08
CA GLY A 197 -4.80 -8.49 4.36
C GLY A 197 -5.91 -8.52 3.29
N GLY A 198 -5.54 -8.30 2.02
CA GLY A 198 -6.50 -8.37 0.91
C GLY A 198 -6.91 -9.80 0.52
N ASP A 199 -6.00 -10.78 0.59
CA ASP A 199 -6.33 -12.19 0.34
C ASP A 199 -7.38 -12.73 1.33
N LEU A 200 -7.33 -12.26 2.58
CA LEU A 200 -8.27 -12.66 3.63
C LEU A 200 -9.70 -12.24 3.32
N GLU A 201 -9.92 -11.14 2.59
CA GLU A 201 -11.27 -10.69 2.21
C GLU A 201 -12.03 -11.76 1.42
N ASP A 202 -11.36 -12.44 0.49
CA ASP A 202 -11.93 -13.52 -0.29
C ASP A 202 -11.86 -14.87 0.45
N LEU A 203 -10.78 -15.13 1.23
CA LEU A 203 -10.64 -16.38 2.00
C LEU A 203 -11.68 -16.51 3.12
N GLU A 204 -12.09 -15.42 3.75
CA GLU A 204 -13.19 -15.43 4.72
C GLU A 204 -14.47 -15.98 4.09
N SER A 205 -14.79 -15.56 2.86
CA SER A 205 -15.95 -16.04 2.11
C SER A 205 -15.75 -17.49 1.65
N ALA A 206 -14.61 -17.81 1.04
CA ALA A 206 -14.32 -19.14 0.51
C ALA A 206 -14.27 -20.22 1.61
N LEU A 207 -13.86 -19.85 2.82
CA LEU A 207 -13.79 -20.74 3.98
C LEU A 207 -14.99 -20.61 4.91
N ASN A 208 -16.10 -20.01 4.46
CA ASN A 208 -17.38 -19.92 5.18
C ASN A 208 -17.24 -19.34 6.60
N LYS A 209 -16.58 -18.19 6.75
CA LYS A 209 -16.60 -17.43 8.01
C LYS A 209 -18.03 -16.97 8.30
N SER A 210 -18.48 -17.14 9.56
CA SER A 210 -19.84 -16.79 9.98
C SER A 210 -20.12 -15.30 9.92
N SER A 211 -19.15 -14.47 10.32
CA SER A 211 -19.23 -13.02 10.25
C SER A 211 -18.07 -12.50 9.39
N GLN A 212 -18.37 -12.10 8.17
CA GLN A 212 -17.38 -11.48 7.28
C GLN A 212 -16.96 -10.12 7.83
N THR A 213 -15.66 -9.83 7.74
CA THR A 213 -15.08 -8.56 8.17
C THR A 213 -15.44 -7.44 7.20
N ARG A 214 -15.45 -7.73 5.89
CA ARG A 214 -15.80 -6.77 4.83
C ARG A 214 -17.32 -6.78 4.59
N PRO A 215 -18.01 -5.63 4.71
CA PRO A 215 -19.43 -5.57 4.37
C PRO A 215 -19.65 -5.57 2.86
N ILE A 216 -20.85 -6.03 2.44
CA ILE A 216 -21.28 -5.98 1.03
C ILE A 216 -21.14 -4.56 0.49
N GLY A 217 -20.51 -4.46 -0.67
CA GLY A 217 -20.26 -3.22 -1.40
C GLY A 217 -19.12 -2.39 -0.84
N SER A 218 -18.41 -2.81 0.22
CA SER A 218 -17.26 -2.03 0.70
C SER A 218 -16.30 -1.82 -0.46
N GLY A 219 -16.05 -0.58 -0.87
CA GLY A 219 -14.99 -0.30 -1.83
C GLY A 219 -13.62 -0.63 -1.24
N SER A 220 -12.63 -0.68 -2.12
CA SER A 220 -11.21 -0.76 -1.79
C SER A 220 -10.47 0.02 -2.88
N CYS A 221 -10.41 1.34 -2.69
CA CYS A 221 -9.62 2.28 -3.48
C CYS A 221 -10.30 2.87 -4.74
N SER A 222 -9.78 4.03 -5.15
CA SER A 222 -10.08 4.74 -6.39
C SER A 222 -8.78 5.04 -7.13
N ALA A 223 -8.76 4.91 -8.45
CA ALA A 223 -7.58 5.24 -9.27
C ALA A 223 -7.94 6.10 -10.48
N LEU A 224 -7.00 6.97 -10.88
CA LEU A 224 -7.11 7.77 -12.10
C LEU A 224 -5.76 7.84 -12.80
N ILE A 225 -5.75 7.41 -14.06
CA ILE A 225 -4.65 7.63 -15.01
C ILE A 225 -5.11 8.71 -15.96
N LYS A 226 -4.40 9.83 -16.03
CA LYS A 226 -4.80 11.00 -16.79
C LYS A 226 -3.71 11.38 -17.79
N LEU A 227 -4.07 11.36 -19.06
CA LEU A 227 -3.25 11.91 -20.14
C LEU A 227 -3.65 13.38 -20.33
N LEU A 228 -2.71 14.29 -20.10
CA LEU A 228 -2.97 15.71 -20.28
C LEU A 228 -2.98 16.11 -21.77
N PRO A 229 -3.66 17.21 -22.15
CA PRO A 229 -3.74 17.65 -23.54
C PRO A 229 -2.38 17.74 -24.23
N ASN A 230 -2.34 17.36 -25.51
CA ASN A 230 -1.11 17.31 -26.33
C ASN A 230 -0.02 16.38 -25.76
N ASN A 231 -0.41 15.37 -24.98
CA ASN A 231 0.50 14.43 -24.32
C ASN A 231 1.57 15.14 -23.47
N LYS A 232 1.26 16.32 -22.92
CA LYS A 232 2.24 17.11 -22.15
C LYS A 232 2.69 16.43 -20.86
N GLU A 233 1.86 15.52 -20.34
CA GLU A 233 2.13 14.74 -19.14
C GLU A 233 1.18 13.53 -19.09
N LEU A 234 1.64 12.46 -18.43
CA LEU A 234 0.83 11.33 -18.02
C LEU A 234 0.89 11.26 -16.48
N LEU A 235 -0.25 11.42 -15.84
CA LEU A 235 -0.40 11.38 -14.38
C LEU A 235 -1.01 10.04 -13.99
N VAL A 236 -0.47 9.41 -12.95
CA VAL A 236 -0.97 8.13 -12.42
C VAL A 236 -1.19 8.26 -10.93
N SER A 237 -2.44 8.17 -10.48
CA SER A 237 -2.83 8.36 -9.09
C SER A 237 -3.72 7.26 -8.53
N HIS A 238 -3.62 7.09 -7.21
CA HIS A 238 -4.31 6.08 -6.43
C HIS A 238 -4.69 6.66 -5.05
N ASP A 239 -5.95 6.47 -4.62
CA ASP A 239 -6.48 6.82 -3.30
C ASP A 239 -6.94 5.53 -2.64
N THR A 240 -6.20 5.06 -1.62
CA THR A 240 -6.52 3.80 -0.95
C THR A 240 -7.75 3.96 -0.07
N TRP A 241 -8.69 3.02 -0.13
CA TRP A 241 -9.75 2.95 0.89
C TRP A 241 -9.47 1.81 1.85
N ASN A 242 -9.38 2.12 3.14
CA ASN A 242 -9.07 1.13 4.17
C ASN A 242 -9.72 1.53 5.51
N THR A 243 -9.63 0.63 6.48
CA THR A 243 -9.93 0.94 7.88
C THR A 243 -8.98 2.01 8.42
N TYR A 244 -9.49 2.89 9.25
CA TYR A 244 -8.70 3.98 9.85
C TYR A 244 -7.63 3.43 10.82
N GLN A 245 -7.80 2.24 11.39
CA GLN A 245 -6.81 1.60 12.26
C GLN A 245 -5.52 1.22 11.51
N ALA A 246 -5.59 1.07 10.18
CA ALA A 246 -4.44 0.74 9.34
C ALA A 246 -3.53 1.95 9.02
N MET A 247 -3.88 3.18 9.41
CA MET A 247 -3.19 4.41 9.00
C MET A 247 -1.78 4.64 9.59
N LEU A 248 -1.10 3.62 10.11
CA LEU A 248 0.36 3.70 10.27
C LEU A 248 1.01 3.42 8.92
N ARG A 249 1.64 4.43 8.31
CA ARG A 249 2.09 4.36 6.92
C ARG A 249 3.59 4.50 6.78
N ILE A 250 4.16 3.74 5.85
CA ILE A 250 5.57 3.81 5.48
C ILE A 250 5.66 3.88 3.95
N MET A 251 6.27 4.94 3.42
CA MET A 251 6.78 4.94 2.05
C MET A 251 8.06 4.12 2.02
N LYS A 252 8.11 3.09 1.17
CA LYS A 252 9.25 2.19 1.08
C LYS A 252 9.93 2.32 -0.26
N LYS A 253 11.26 2.28 -0.25
CA LYS A 253 12.10 2.11 -1.43
C LYS A 253 13.07 0.96 -1.22
N TYR A 254 12.89 -0.09 -1.98
CA TYR A 254 13.81 -1.22 -2.00
C TYR A 254 14.76 -1.11 -3.17
N ILE A 255 16.05 -1.37 -2.94
CA ILE A 255 17.12 -1.39 -3.93
C ILE A 255 17.83 -2.74 -3.81
N PHE A 256 17.29 -3.74 -4.48
CA PHE A 256 17.78 -5.11 -4.38
C PHE A 256 18.81 -5.41 -5.48
N ALA A 257 19.86 -6.12 -5.11
CA ALA A 257 20.85 -6.66 -6.02
C ALA A 257 20.56 -8.11 -6.43
N PHE A 258 19.28 -8.51 -6.40
CA PHE A 258 18.83 -9.83 -6.83
C PHE A 258 18.99 -10.02 -8.34
N LYS A 259 19.09 -11.29 -8.73
CA LYS A 259 19.12 -11.76 -10.10
C LYS A 259 17.75 -12.32 -10.47
N VAL A 260 17.52 -12.46 -11.77
CA VAL A 260 16.28 -13.07 -12.31
C VAL A 260 16.14 -14.53 -11.86
N SER A 261 17.23 -15.29 -11.91
CA SER A 261 17.30 -16.71 -11.57
C SER A 261 18.67 -17.05 -10.95
N PRO A 262 18.86 -18.24 -10.34
CA PRO A 262 20.16 -18.62 -9.79
C PRO A 262 21.20 -18.94 -10.87
N LEU A 263 20.76 -19.18 -12.12
CA LEU A 263 21.61 -19.53 -13.25
C LEU A 263 22.03 -18.31 -14.08
N ASP A 264 21.23 -17.26 -14.05
CA ASP A 264 21.42 -16.08 -14.86
C ASP A 264 22.24 -15.02 -14.13
N ASN A 265 23.06 -14.27 -14.88
CA ASN A 265 23.66 -13.04 -14.39
C ASN A 265 22.83 -11.80 -14.81
N TYR A 266 21.60 -12.00 -15.29
CA TYR A 266 20.70 -10.92 -15.63
C TYR A 266 20.21 -10.20 -14.38
N VAL A 267 20.35 -8.87 -14.42
CA VAL A 267 19.84 -7.96 -13.40
C VAL A 267 18.31 -8.03 -13.42
N LEU A 268 17.72 -8.12 -12.24
CA LEU A 268 16.28 -8.11 -12.06
C LEU A 268 15.68 -6.79 -12.61
N PRO A 269 14.70 -6.82 -13.55
CA PRO A 269 14.12 -5.60 -14.11
C PRO A 269 13.54 -4.65 -13.06
N GLY A 270 12.76 -5.18 -12.11
CA GLY A 270 12.18 -4.45 -10.98
C GLY A 270 13.06 -4.45 -9.73
N ARG A 271 14.39 -4.36 -9.91
CA ARG A 271 15.35 -4.33 -8.79
C ARG A 271 15.17 -3.16 -7.82
N THR A 272 14.69 -2.01 -8.30
CA THR A 272 14.34 -0.87 -7.47
C THR A 272 12.83 -0.65 -7.52
N GLN A 273 12.23 -0.51 -6.34
CA GLN A 273 10.78 -0.38 -6.19
C GLN A 273 10.51 0.67 -5.13
N ALA A 274 9.76 1.72 -5.47
CA ALA A 274 9.24 2.69 -4.50
C ALA A 274 7.71 2.58 -4.43
N PHE A 275 7.16 2.47 -3.22
CA PHE A 275 5.74 2.16 -3.03
C PHE A 275 5.23 2.61 -1.67
N SER A 276 3.93 2.88 -1.58
CA SER A 276 3.24 3.14 -0.32
C SER A 276 2.93 1.81 0.39
N SER A 277 3.12 1.75 1.70
CA SER A 277 3.10 0.50 2.45
C SER A 277 2.73 0.71 3.92
N TYR A 278 2.69 -0.40 4.65
CA TYR A 278 2.46 -0.47 6.10
C TYR A 278 3.66 -1.08 6.84
N PRO A 279 3.79 -0.86 8.16
CA PRO A 279 4.74 -1.59 9.00
C PRO A 279 4.49 -3.10 8.92
N GLY A 280 5.56 -3.89 8.74
CA GLY A 280 5.48 -5.36 8.69
C GLY A 280 5.01 -5.95 7.36
N SER A 281 4.43 -5.15 6.46
CA SER A 281 4.05 -5.57 5.11
C SER A 281 5.21 -5.39 4.14
N ILE A 282 5.72 -6.45 3.51
CA ILE A 282 6.86 -6.37 2.57
C ILE A 282 6.46 -6.06 1.12
N PHE A 283 5.21 -5.62 0.94
CA PHE A 283 4.57 -5.18 -0.29
C PHE A 283 3.64 -4.00 0.03
N SER A 284 2.96 -3.43 -0.96
CA SER A 284 2.18 -2.21 -0.79
C SER A 284 0.91 -2.44 0.02
N GLY A 285 0.07 -3.37 -0.42
CA GLY A 285 -1.27 -3.62 0.16
C GLY A 285 -2.28 -2.51 -0.12
N ASP A 286 -1.90 -1.50 -0.91
CA ASP A 286 -2.76 -0.41 -1.32
C ASP A 286 -3.57 -0.74 -2.59
N ASP A 287 -2.98 -1.04 -3.76
CA ASP A 287 -1.54 -1.07 -4.13
C ASP A 287 -1.07 0.11 -5.04
N PHE A 288 0.16 0.60 -4.86
CA PHE A 288 0.81 1.58 -5.76
C PHE A 288 2.34 1.45 -5.77
N TYR A 289 2.94 1.20 -6.95
CA TYR A 289 4.38 0.99 -7.11
C TYR A 289 4.98 1.78 -8.28
N ILE A 290 6.23 2.24 -8.10
CA ILE A 290 7.10 2.76 -9.15
C ILE A 290 8.32 1.84 -9.25
N LEU A 291 8.55 1.26 -10.43
CA LEU A 291 9.51 0.18 -10.64
C LEU A 291 10.64 0.60 -11.58
N SER A 292 11.87 0.14 -11.31
CA SER A 292 13.04 0.41 -12.16
C SER A 292 12.94 -0.14 -13.58
N SER A 293 12.01 -1.06 -13.83
CA SER A 293 11.70 -1.56 -15.16
C SER A 293 11.01 -0.51 -16.05
N GLY A 294 10.64 0.65 -15.50
CA GLY A 294 9.86 1.68 -16.19
C GLY A 294 8.35 1.57 -15.99
N LEU A 295 7.93 0.60 -15.16
CA LEU A 295 6.52 0.34 -14.90
C LEU A 295 6.03 1.08 -13.65
N VAL A 296 4.78 1.53 -13.71
CA VAL A 296 3.98 1.91 -12.54
C VAL A 296 2.78 0.98 -12.47
N THR A 297 2.63 0.28 -11.36
CA THR A 297 1.57 -0.72 -11.14
C THR A 297 0.70 -0.29 -9.96
N LEU A 298 -0.60 -0.39 -10.13
CA LEU A 298 -1.61 -0.02 -9.15
C LEU A 298 -2.90 -0.81 -9.40
N GLU A 299 -3.75 -0.96 -8.39
CA GLU A 299 -5.02 -1.66 -8.55
C GLU A 299 -6.18 -0.98 -7.83
N THR A 300 -7.38 -1.51 -8.03
CA THR A 300 -8.49 -1.36 -7.09
C THR A 300 -9.24 -2.69 -6.99
N THR A 301 -9.67 -3.10 -5.80
CA THR A 301 -10.27 -4.43 -5.59
C THR A 301 -11.67 -4.53 -6.17
N ILE A 302 -11.91 -5.49 -7.06
CA ILE A 302 -13.22 -5.78 -7.66
C ILE A 302 -14.00 -6.86 -6.90
N GLY A 303 -13.31 -7.70 -6.12
CA GLY A 303 -13.89 -8.77 -5.31
C GLY A 303 -14.59 -9.86 -6.14
N ASN A 304 -15.37 -10.69 -5.45
CA ASN A 304 -16.26 -11.66 -6.07
C ASN A 304 -17.52 -11.83 -5.23
N SER A 305 -18.69 -11.71 -5.87
CA SER A 305 -20.01 -11.89 -5.24
C SER A 305 -20.70 -13.18 -5.68
N ASN A 306 -20.08 -13.97 -6.55
CA ASN A 306 -20.59 -15.26 -7.00
C ASN A 306 -20.00 -16.40 -6.15
N PRO A 307 -20.77 -16.99 -5.21
CA PRO A 307 -20.27 -18.03 -4.33
C PRO A 307 -19.91 -19.33 -5.07
N ALA A 308 -20.42 -19.56 -6.28
CA ALA A 308 -20.10 -20.74 -7.07
C ALA A 308 -18.63 -20.76 -7.55
N LEU A 309 -17.95 -19.62 -7.53
CA LEU A 309 -16.54 -19.51 -7.93
C LEU A 309 -15.57 -19.88 -6.80
N TRP A 310 -16.01 -19.89 -5.53
CA TRP A 310 -15.13 -20.22 -4.40
C TRP A 310 -14.52 -21.62 -4.47
N LYS A 311 -15.11 -22.54 -5.25
CA LYS A 311 -14.52 -23.84 -5.56
C LYS A 311 -13.14 -23.76 -6.25
N TYR A 312 -12.79 -22.63 -6.87
CA TYR A 312 -11.49 -22.39 -7.50
C TYR A 312 -10.43 -21.88 -6.51
N VAL A 313 -10.85 -21.45 -5.32
CA VAL A 313 -9.93 -21.07 -4.24
C VAL A 313 -9.46 -22.35 -3.54
N GLN A 314 -8.29 -22.83 -3.95
CA GLN A 314 -7.69 -24.06 -3.45
C GLN A 314 -6.34 -23.76 -2.79
N PRO A 315 -5.92 -24.53 -1.77
CA PRO A 315 -4.62 -24.32 -1.15
C PRO A 315 -3.46 -24.85 -2.02
N THR A 316 -3.72 -25.73 -2.98
CA THR A 316 -2.70 -26.26 -3.90
C THR A 316 -2.97 -25.82 -5.33
N GLY A 317 -1.91 -25.69 -6.13
CA GLY A 317 -2.02 -25.17 -7.50
C GLY A 317 -2.15 -23.66 -7.60
N THR A 318 -2.10 -22.95 -6.47
CA THR A 318 -2.36 -21.51 -6.36
C THR A 318 -1.26 -20.81 -5.55
N VAL A 319 -1.02 -19.55 -5.89
CA VAL A 319 -0.14 -18.65 -5.13
C VAL A 319 -0.97 -17.43 -4.73
N MET A 320 -0.98 -17.10 -3.43
CA MET A 320 -1.71 -15.91 -2.93
C MET A 320 -1.27 -14.62 -3.63
N GLU A 321 -2.17 -13.66 -3.67
CA GLU A 321 -2.03 -12.49 -4.54
C GLU A 321 -0.79 -11.66 -4.20
N TRP A 322 -0.56 -11.37 -2.91
CA TRP A 322 0.58 -10.54 -2.47
C TRP A 322 1.92 -11.08 -2.99
N LEU A 323 2.04 -12.41 -3.08
CA LEU A 323 3.25 -13.08 -3.55
C LEU A 323 3.35 -13.02 -5.08
N ARG A 324 2.23 -13.18 -5.81
CA ARG A 324 2.18 -13.01 -7.28
C ARG A 324 2.48 -11.57 -7.68
N ASN A 325 1.95 -10.60 -6.95
CA ASN A 325 2.20 -9.17 -7.11
C ASN A 325 3.72 -8.86 -7.01
N ILE A 326 4.37 -9.27 -5.92
CA ILE A 326 5.84 -9.08 -5.76
C ILE A 326 6.62 -9.72 -6.91
N VAL A 327 6.28 -10.95 -7.29
CA VAL A 327 6.99 -11.68 -8.37
C VAL A 327 6.81 -10.99 -9.72
N ALA A 328 5.61 -10.51 -10.04
CA ALA A 328 5.34 -9.77 -11.26
C ALA A 328 6.10 -8.43 -11.29
N ASN A 329 6.05 -7.65 -10.20
CA ASN A 329 6.79 -6.39 -10.08
C ASN A 329 8.30 -6.57 -10.24
N ARG A 330 8.86 -7.68 -9.74
CA ARG A 330 10.28 -8.00 -9.85
C ARG A 330 10.70 -8.40 -11.27
N LEU A 331 9.94 -9.27 -11.92
CA LEU A 331 10.35 -9.93 -13.17
C LEU A 331 9.93 -9.19 -14.45
N ALA A 332 8.88 -8.37 -14.41
CA ALA A 332 8.30 -7.79 -15.62
C ALA A 332 9.14 -6.63 -16.20
N ALA A 333 9.38 -6.67 -17.51
CA ALA A 333 9.97 -5.58 -18.28
C ALA A 333 8.93 -4.76 -19.04
N THR A 334 7.78 -5.36 -19.38
CA THR A 334 6.65 -4.70 -20.04
C THR A 334 5.35 -4.96 -19.28
N GLY A 335 4.31 -4.17 -19.56
CA GLY A 335 2.99 -4.39 -18.95
C GLY A 335 2.37 -5.73 -19.32
N LYS A 336 2.66 -6.25 -20.52
CA LYS A 336 2.21 -7.59 -20.93
C LYS A 336 2.94 -8.68 -20.15
N ASP A 337 4.26 -8.57 -19.98
CA ASP A 337 5.02 -9.52 -19.17
C ASP A 337 4.49 -9.55 -17.73
N TRP A 338 4.18 -8.37 -17.17
CA TRP A 338 3.61 -8.26 -15.83
C TRP A 338 2.31 -9.06 -15.73
N ALA A 339 1.39 -8.87 -16.67
CA ALA A 339 0.13 -9.60 -16.73
C ALA A 339 0.36 -11.12 -16.88
N ASP A 340 1.23 -11.53 -17.81
CA ASP A 340 1.55 -12.95 -18.04
C ASP A 340 2.15 -13.63 -16.81
N ILE A 341 2.99 -12.92 -16.04
CA ILE A 341 3.58 -13.44 -14.81
C ILE A 341 2.54 -13.52 -13.69
N PHE A 342 1.73 -12.47 -13.51
CA PHE A 342 0.73 -12.37 -12.44
C PHE A 342 -0.41 -13.39 -12.59
N THR A 343 -0.77 -13.76 -13.83
CA THR A 343 -1.84 -14.76 -14.11
C THR A 343 -1.48 -16.17 -13.64
N LYS A 344 -0.20 -16.48 -13.46
CA LYS A 344 0.26 -17.82 -13.07
C LYS A 344 -0.25 -18.17 -11.68
N TYR A 345 -0.81 -19.37 -11.56
CA TYR A 345 -1.29 -19.90 -10.28
C TYR A 345 -2.32 -18.98 -9.59
N ASN A 346 -3.20 -18.34 -10.37
CA ASN A 346 -4.28 -17.49 -9.85
C ASN A 346 -4.99 -18.16 -8.65
N SER A 347 -4.97 -17.50 -7.50
CA SER A 347 -5.58 -17.97 -6.26
C SER A 347 -7.08 -17.69 -6.17
N GLY A 348 -7.59 -16.73 -6.94
CA GLY A 348 -8.95 -16.23 -6.75
C GLY A 348 -9.14 -15.45 -5.44
N THR A 349 -8.05 -14.92 -4.89
CA THR A 349 -8.03 -14.11 -3.66
C THR A 349 -7.37 -12.77 -3.95
N TYR A 350 -7.77 -11.75 -3.20
CA TYR A 350 -7.52 -10.33 -3.47
C TYR A 350 -7.84 -9.98 -4.93
N ASN A 351 -9.10 -10.16 -5.29
CA ASN A 351 -9.56 -10.05 -6.68
C ASN A 351 -9.59 -8.58 -7.14
N ASN A 352 -8.66 -8.20 -8.03
CA ASN A 352 -8.34 -6.80 -8.34
C ASN A 352 -8.45 -6.46 -9.84
N GLN A 353 -8.71 -5.18 -10.15
CA GLN A 353 -8.40 -4.59 -11.46
C GLN A 353 -7.01 -3.94 -11.38
N TRP A 354 -6.02 -4.58 -11.97
CA TRP A 354 -4.65 -4.10 -12.09
C TRP A 354 -4.47 -3.20 -13.32
N MET A 355 -3.78 -2.09 -13.12
CA MET A 355 -3.40 -1.10 -14.12
C MET A 355 -1.88 -1.06 -14.19
N ILE A 356 -1.32 -1.24 -15.39
CA ILE A 356 0.13 -1.29 -15.60
C ILE A 356 0.51 -0.26 -16.65
N VAL A 357 1.15 0.81 -16.20
CA VAL A 357 1.62 1.92 -17.04
C VAL A 357 3.11 1.76 -17.31
N ASN A 358 3.51 1.82 -18.57
CA ASN A 358 4.91 1.72 -18.99
C ASN A 358 5.47 3.08 -19.44
N TYR A 359 6.10 3.79 -18.52
CA TYR A 359 6.66 5.12 -18.79
C TYR A 359 7.87 5.09 -19.73
N ASN A 360 8.49 3.94 -20.00
CA ASN A 360 9.55 3.85 -21.03
C ASN A 360 9.02 4.22 -22.43
N LEU A 361 7.72 4.05 -22.65
CA LEU A 361 7.07 4.36 -23.92
C LEU A 361 6.48 5.77 -23.95
N PHE A 362 6.43 6.48 -22.82
CA PHE A 362 5.93 7.84 -22.76
C PHE A 362 7.06 8.86 -22.86
N THR A 363 6.89 9.89 -23.67
CA THR A 363 7.75 11.07 -23.67
C THR A 363 6.85 12.29 -23.84
N PRO A 364 6.92 13.28 -22.93
CA PRO A 364 6.10 14.48 -23.01
C PRO A 364 6.12 15.13 -24.40
N GLY A 365 4.92 15.43 -24.92
CA GLY A 365 4.70 16.07 -26.21
C GLY A 365 4.79 15.15 -27.43
N LYS A 366 5.20 13.89 -27.29
CA LYS A 366 5.24 12.94 -28.40
C LYS A 366 3.89 12.21 -28.59
N THR A 367 3.58 11.89 -29.84
CA THR A 367 2.29 11.29 -30.26
C THR A 367 2.47 10.00 -31.07
N ASP A 368 3.66 9.41 -31.05
CA ASP A 368 4.05 8.20 -31.79
C ASP A 368 3.66 6.89 -31.07
N ILE A 369 3.11 6.98 -29.86
CA ILE A 369 2.70 5.84 -29.05
C ILE A 369 1.44 5.20 -29.64
N THR A 370 1.50 3.91 -29.96
CA THR A 370 0.36 3.14 -30.48
C THR A 370 -0.05 1.95 -29.61
N GLU A 371 0.87 1.37 -28.84
CA GLU A 371 0.61 0.19 -28.00
C GLU A 371 1.65 0.09 -26.87
N GLY A 372 1.41 -0.80 -25.92
CA GLY A 372 2.30 -1.17 -24.82
C GLY A 372 2.37 -0.19 -23.65
N LEU A 373 1.83 1.03 -23.80
CA LEU A 373 1.86 2.07 -22.77
C LEU A 373 1.00 1.69 -21.56
N PHE A 374 -0.15 1.07 -21.79
CA PHE A 374 -1.12 0.80 -20.74
C PHE A 374 -1.78 -0.56 -20.91
N VAL A 375 -1.62 -1.43 -19.91
CA VAL A 375 -2.27 -2.75 -19.83
C VAL A 375 -3.19 -2.79 -18.62
N VAL A 376 -4.38 -3.37 -18.81
CA VAL A 376 -5.36 -3.59 -17.73
C VAL A 376 -5.62 -5.08 -17.59
N LEU A 377 -5.51 -5.58 -16.36
CA LEU A 377 -5.78 -6.97 -15.97
C LEU A 377 -6.87 -7.00 -14.91
N GLU A 378 -7.77 -7.98 -14.99
CA GLU A 378 -8.77 -8.27 -13.95
C GLU A 378 -8.73 -9.74 -13.56
N GLN A 379 -8.85 -10.00 -12.26
CA GLN A 379 -8.84 -11.34 -11.69
C GLN A 379 -10.11 -11.59 -10.87
N ILE A 380 -10.68 -12.78 -11.04
CA ILE A 380 -11.65 -13.40 -10.13
C ILE A 380 -11.28 -14.89 -9.94
N PRO A 381 -11.93 -15.65 -9.03
CA PRO A 381 -11.60 -17.05 -8.87
C PRO A 381 -11.84 -17.86 -10.15
N GLY A 382 -10.77 -18.45 -10.69
CA GLY A 382 -10.80 -19.29 -11.89
C GLY A 382 -10.72 -18.53 -13.22
N LEU A 383 -10.66 -17.19 -13.24
CA LEU A 383 -10.61 -16.40 -14.47
C LEU A 383 -9.72 -15.16 -14.31
N VAL A 384 -8.84 -14.93 -15.29
CA VAL A 384 -8.06 -13.70 -15.44
C VAL A 384 -8.19 -13.23 -16.87
N ILE A 385 -8.51 -11.96 -17.07
CA ILE A 385 -8.56 -11.32 -18.39
C ILE A 385 -7.63 -10.11 -18.36
N TYR A 386 -6.77 -9.97 -19.38
CA TYR A 386 -5.97 -8.77 -19.55
C TYR A 386 -5.88 -8.35 -21.01
N ALA A 387 -5.73 -7.05 -21.25
CA ALA A 387 -5.56 -6.50 -22.59
C ALA A 387 -4.79 -5.17 -22.54
N ASP A 388 -4.18 -4.83 -23.67
CA ASP A 388 -3.64 -3.50 -23.92
C ASP A 388 -4.79 -2.49 -24.10
N LYS A 389 -4.76 -1.43 -23.29
CA LYS A 389 -5.74 -0.33 -23.27
C LYS A 389 -5.13 1.01 -23.67
N THR A 390 -3.95 1.00 -24.30
CA THR A 390 -3.26 2.20 -24.80
C THR A 390 -4.16 3.02 -25.72
N GLN A 391 -4.78 2.40 -26.72
CA GLN A 391 -5.67 3.11 -27.66
C GLN A 391 -6.88 3.74 -26.97
N GLU A 392 -7.42 3.09 -25.95
CA GLU A 392 -8.53 3.63 -25.19
C GLU A 392 -8.10 4.82 -24.32
N LEU A 393 -6.95 4.72 -23.65
CA LEU A 393 -6.37 5.81 -22.87
C LEU A 393 -6.05 7.03 -23.75
N LEU A 394 -5.43 6.82 -24.92
CA LEU A 394 -5.13 7.89 -25.87
C LEU A 394 -6.41 8.57 -26.40
N LYS A 395 -7.45 7.80 -26.69
CA LYS A 395 -8.72 8.32 -27.21
C LYS A 395 -9.54 9.06 -26.16
N LYS A 396 -9.65 8.52 -24.94
CA LYS A 396 -10.44 9.11 -23.86
C LYS A 396 -9.69 10.20 -23.10
N GLY A 397 -8.36 10.14 -23.10
CA GLY A 397 -7.49 11.01 -22.30
C GLY A 397 -7.48 10.66 -20.81
N TYR A 398 -8.11 9.56 -20.39
CA TYR A 398 -8.07 9.06 -19.02
C TYR A 398 -8.51 7.58 -18.91
N TRP A 399 -8.15 6.94 -17.81
CA TRP A 399 -8.70 5.68 -17.30
C TRP A 399 -9.03 5.85 -15.81
N ALA A 400 -10.23 5.46 -15.39
CA ALA A 400 -10.66 5.51 -13.99
C ALA A 400 -11.01 4.10 -13.50
N SER A 401 -10.64 3.80 -12.26
CA SER A 401 -10.95 2.53 -11.58
C SER A 401 -11.57 2.77 -10.21
N TYR A 402 -12.57 1.97 -9.84
CA TYR A 402 -13.50 2.27 -8.74
C TYR A 402 -14.23 1.02 -8.21
N ASN A 403 -13.54 -0.12 -8.08
CA ASN A 403 -14.07 -1.38 -7.52
C ASN A 403 -15.16 -2.11 -8.30
N ILE A 404 -15.44 -1.68 -9.53
CA ILE A 404 -16.34 -2.40 -10.44
C ILE A 404 -15.49 -2.89 -11.61
N PRO A 405 -15.55 -4.19 -11.98
CA PRO A 405 -14.78 -4.70 -13.10
C PRO A 405 -15.22 -4.05 -14.41
N TYR A 406 -14.27 -3.76 -15.27
CA TYR A 406 -14.43 -3.19 -16.60
C TYR A 406 -14.78 -4.26 -17.64
N TYR A 407 -14.16 -5.45 -17.58
CA TYR A 407 -14.43 -6.49 -18.57
C TYR A 407 -15.81 -7.10 -18.28
N VAL A 408 -16.72 -6.97 -19.24
CA VAL A 408 -18.12 -7.43 -19.12
C VAL A 408 -18.20 -8.92 -18.72
N GLU A 409 -17.27 -9.75 -19.18
CA GLU A 409 -17.21 -11.17 -18.80
C GLU A 409 -16.90 -11.37 -17.31
N ILE A 410 -15.93 -10.61 -16.78
CA ILE A 410 -15.59 -10.60 -15.35
C ILE A 410 -16.78 -10.10 -14.55
N PHE A 411 -17.38 -8.97 -14.94
CA PHE A 411 -18.58 -8.40 -14.32
C PHE A 411 -19.73 -9.40 -14.23
N ASN A 412 -20.01 -10.10 -15.34
CA ASN A 412 -21.09 -11.07 -15.39
C ASN A 412 -20.79 -12.30 -14.53
N THR A 413 -19.55 -12.78 -14.56
CA THR A 413 -19.16 -14.04 -13.92
C THR A 413 -19.00 -13.87 -12.40
N SER A 414 -18.58 -12.69 -11.94
CA SER A 414 -18.40 -12.36 -10.52
C SER A 414 -19.69 -12.06 -9.75
N GLY A 415 -20.85 -12.11 -10.41
CA GLY A 415 -22.16 -11.92 -9.78
C GLY A 415 -22.59 -10.45 -9.63
N CYS A 416 -22.02 -9.53 -10.42
CA CYS A 416 -22.41 -8.12 -10.35
C CYS A 416 -23.82 -7.86 -10.93
N ASN A 417 -24.31 -8.68 -11.86
CA ASN A 417 -25.66 -8.54 -12.42
C ASN A 417 -26.74 -8.68 -11.34
N GLU A 418 -26.58 -9.66 -10.46
CA GLU A 418 -27.49 -9.91 -9.34
C GLU A 418 -27.46 -8.76 -8.33
N LEU A 419 -26.30 -8.13 -8.14
CA LEU A 419 -26.19 -6.94 -7.31
C LEU A 419 -26.86 -5.73 -7.96
N VAL A 420 -26.77 -5.57 -9.28
CA VAL A 420 -27.49 -4.51 -10.01
C VAL A 420 -29.00 -4.73 -9.94
N GLU A 421 -29.48 -5.96 -10.11
CA GLU A 421 -30.91 -6.28 -9.99
C GLU A 421 -31.43 -5.95 -8.58
N LYS A 422 -30.62 -6.23 -7.56
CA LYS A 422 -31.02 -6.06 -6.15
C LYS A 422 -30.88 -4.63 -5.62
N PHE A 423 -29.81 -3.93 -5.99
CA PHE A 423 -29.42 -2.65 -5.39
C PHE A 423 -29.27 -1.52 -6.40
N GLY A 424 -29.50 -1.78 -7.69
CA GLY A 424 -29.55 -0.78 -8.73
C GLY A 424 -28.17 -0.27 -9.19
N PRO A 425 -28.09 0.98 -9.69
CA PRO A 425 -26.95 1.47 -10.46
C PRO A 425 -25.66 1.60 -9.66
N TRP A 426 -25.70 1.53 -8.33
CA TRP A 426 -24.50 1.55 -7.48
C TRP A 426 -23.52 0.43 -7.84
N PHE A 427 -24.01 -0.74 -8.27
CA PHE A 427 -23.17 -1.87 -8.70
C PHE A 427 -23.01 -1.98 -10.22
N SER A 428 -23.51 -1.00 -10.97
CA SER A 428 -23.40 -1.03 -12.43
C SER A 428 -21.98 -0.68 -12.90
N LEU A 429 -21.64 -1.16 -14.11
CA LEU A 429 -20.36 -0.91 -14.78
C LEU A 429 -19.95 0.57 -14.78
N ASP A 430 -20.90 1.47 -15.05
CA ASP A 430 -20.57 2.87 -15.34
C ASP A 430 -21.56 3.92 -14.79
N GLN A 431 -22.62 3.51 -14.08
CA GLN A 431 -23.58 4.43 -13.44
C GLN A 431 -23.41 4.51 -11.92
N ASN A 432 -22.39 3.86 -11.35
CA ASN A 432 -22.09 4.05 -9.93
C ASN A 432 -21.59 5.49 -9.65
N PRO A 433 -21.72 6.01 -8.42
CA PRO A 433 -21.35 7.38 -8.07
C PRO A 433 -19.94 7.80 -8.50
N ARG A 434 -18.93 6.97 -8.26
CA ARG A 434 -17.54 7.28 -8.62
C ARG A 434 -17.32 7.34 -10.11
N ALA A 435 -17.88 6.40 -10.88
CA ALA A 435 -17.84 6.44 -12.34
C ALA A 435 -18.44 7.74 -12.88
N GLN A 436 -19.57 8.18 -12.32
CA GLN A 436 -20.22 9.43 -12.71
C GLN A 436 -19.38 10.67 -12.32
N ILE A 437 -18.81 10.70 -11.11
CA ILE A 437 -17.95 11.81 -10.67
C ILE A 437 -16.69 11.91 -11.54
N PHE A 438 -16.01 10.79 -11.82
CA PHE A 438 -14.85 10.79 -12.72
C PHE A 438 -15.24 11.26 -14.13
N ARG A 439 -16.34 10.73 -14.69
CA ARG A 439 -16.83 11.15 -16.01
C ARG A 439 -17.08 12.66 -16.08
N ARG A 440 -17.64 13.25 -15.01
CA ARG A 440 -17.93 14.68 -14.92
C ARG A 440 -16.67 15.54 -14.72
N ASN A 441 -15.74 15.12 -13.86
CA ASN A 441 -14.69 16.00 -13.34
C ASN A 441 -13.28 15.73 -13.91
N GLN A 442 -13.02 14.62 -14.60
CA GLN A 442 -11.65 14.28 -15.04
C GLN A 442 -11.00 15.34 -15.94
N THR A 443 -11.78 16.16 -16.64
CA THR A 443 -11.28 17.26 -17.46
C THR A 443 -10.72 18.43 -16.66
N ASP A 444 -11.12 18.56 -15.39
CA ASP A 444 -10.63 19.60 -14.49
C ASP A 444 -9.20 19.29 -14.00
N VAL A 445 -8.70 18.08 -14.26
CA VAL A 445 -7.31 17.70 -14.00
C VAL A 445 -6.42 18.22 -15.13
N THR A 446 -5.70 19.30 -14.84
CA THR A 446 -4.81 20.00 -15.77
C THR A 446 -3.33 19.94 -15.40
N ASP A 447 -3.03 19.42 -14.21
CA ASP A 447 -1.72 19.38 -13.56
C ASP A 447 -1.76 18.47 -12.29
N VAL A 448 -0.65 18.43 -11.56
CA VAL A 448 -0.49 17.64 -10.33
C VAL A 448 -1.46 18.08 -9.22
N ASP A 449 -1.63 19.38 -8.99
CA ASP A 449 -2.45 19.89 -7.88
C ASP A 449 -3.94 19.65 -8.12
N SER A 450 -4.40 19.84 -9.35
CA SER A 450 -5.78 19.52 -9.74
C SER A 450 -6.07 18.01 -9.69
N MET A 451 -5.07 17.15 -9.97
CA MET A 451 -5.18 15.72 -9.76
C MET A 451 -5.32 15.38 -8.27
N VAL A 452 -4.46 15.95 -7.41
CA VAL A 452 -4.56 15.79 -5.95
C VAL A 452 -5.96 16.16 -5.47
N ARG A 453 -6.48 17.31 -5.91
CA ARG A 453 -7.81 17.78 -5.53
C ARG A 453 -8.93 16.82 -5.95
N LEU A 454 -8.88 16.28 -7.17
CA LEU A 454 -9.90 15.32 -7.62
C LEU A 454 -9.81 13.99 -6.86
N MET A 455 -8.60 13.49 -6.65
CA MET A 455 -8.41 12.22 -5.94
C MET A 455 -8.77 12.34 -4.45
N ARG A 456 -8.72 13.53 -3.86
CA ARG A 456 -9.19 13.83 -2.50
C ARG A 456 -10.65 14.27 -2.44
N TYR A 457 -11.38 14.25 -3.56
CA TYR A 457 -12.72 14.82 -3.64
C TYR A 457 -13.74 14.05 -2.81
N ASN A 458 -14.33 14.74 -1.84
CA ASN A 458 -15.54 14.32 -1.15
C ASN A 458 -16.36 15.54 -0.72
N ASN A 459 -17.45 15.79 -1.44
CA ASN A 459 -18.39 16.86 -1.14
C ASN A 459 -19.81 16.29 -0.93
N PHE A 460 -19.90 15.14 -0.25
CA PHE A 460 -21.10 14.30 -0.29
C PHE A 460 -22.40 14.96 0.18
N LYS A 461 -22.30 16.02 0.98
CA LYS A 461 -23.44 16.78 1.48
C LYS A 461 -24.11 17.62 0.39
N GLU A 462 -23.35 18.07 -0.60
CA GLU A 462 -23.81 19.01 -1.62
C GLU A 462 -23.81 18.39 -3.04
N ASP A 463 -22.96 17.40 -3.30
CA ASP A 463 -22.87 16.78 -4.62
C ASP A 463 -24.09 15.88 -4.89
N PRO A 464 -24.91 16.16 -5.92
CA PRO A 464 -26.06 15.31 -6.25
C PRO A 464 -25.66 13.88 -6.62
N LEU A 465 -24.44 13.64 -7.11
CA LEU A 465 -23.93 12.30 -7.43
C LEU A 465 -23.58 11.48 -6.18
N SER A 466 -23.51 12.13 -5.01
CA SER A 466 -23.26 11.45 -3.73
C SER A 466 -24.54 10.96 -3.05
N LYS A 467 -25.71 11.24 -3.64
CA LYS A 467 -26.99 10.78 -3.10
C LYS A 467 -27.18 9.28 -3.34
N CYS A 468 -27.71 8.60 -2.34
CA CYS A 468 -28.04 7.19 -2.34
C CYS A 468 -29.55 7.00 -2.40
N ASP A 469 -30.02 6.22 -3.36
CA ASP A 469 -31.41 5.78 -3.41
C ASP A 469 -31.69 4.78 -2.27
N GLY A 470 -32.76 5.03 -1.50
CA GLY A 470 -33.12 4.19 -0.36
C GLY A 470 -32.29 4.44 0.91
N CYS A 471 -31.46 5.49 0.93
CA CYS A 471 -30.83 5.98 2.15
C CYS A 471 -31.68 7.08 2.83
N ASP A 472 -31.61 7.15 4.16
CA ASP A 472 -32.11 8.29 4.95
C ASP A 472 -31.07 8.64 6.04
N PRO A 473 -30.39 9.80 5.96
CA PRO A 473 -30.49 10.80 4.89
C PRO A 473 -29.93 10.31 3.54
N PRO A 474 -30.30 10.93 2.40
CA PRO A 474 -29.84 10.49 1.08
C PRO A 474 -28.37 10.79 0.82
N GLU A 475 -27.79 11.84 1.41
CA GLU A 475 -26.37 12.17 1.27
C GLU A 475 -25.49 11.10 1.94
N ASN A 476 -24.54 10.51 1.20
CA ASN A 476 -23.70 9.44 1.73
C ASN A 476 -22.21 9.66 1.47
N GLY A 477 -21.40 9.64 2.53
CA GLY A 477 -19.95 9.84 2.52
C GLY A 477 -19.16 8.75 1.79
N GLU A 478 -19.76 7.59 1.51
CA GLU A 478 -19.17 6.52 0.67
C GLU A 478 -19.18 6.91 -0.82
N ASN A 479 -20.15 7.70 -1.26
CA ASN A 479 -20.39 8.01 -2.67
C ASN A 479 -19.52 9.19 -3.14
N ALA A 480 -18.21 9.05 -3.03
CA ALA A 480 -17.21 10.07 -3.37
C ALA A 480 -15.95 9.41 -3.94
N ILE A 481 -14.97 10.17 -4.43
CA ILE A 481 -13.69 9.60 -4.90
C ILE A 481 -12.85 9.13 -3.70
N SER A 482 -12.81 9.93 -2.63
CA SER A 482 -12.15 9.60 -1.35
C SER A 482 -13.22 9.48 -0.25
N ALA A 483 -13.66 8.27 0.06
CA ALA A 483 -14.80 8.06 0.96
C ALA A 483 -14.55 8.57 2.38
N ARG A 484 -15.64 8.94 3.07
CA ARG A 484 -15.68 9.34 4.49
C ARG A 484 -16.87 8.67 5.18
N SER A 485 -16.83 7.35 5.28
CA SER A 485 -17.94 6.57 5.85
C SER A 485 -18.15 6.90 7.34
N ASP A 486 -17.15 7.45 8.03
CA ASP A 486 -17.27 7.90 9.43
C ASP A 486 -18.27 9.05 9.61
N LEU A 487 -18.48 9.85 8.56
CA LEU A 487 -19.38 11.01 8.58
C LEU A 487 -20.84 10.65 8.30
N ASN A 488 -21.14 9.40 7.94
CA ASN A 488 -22.51 8.91 7.81
C ASN A 488 -23.17 8.81 9.21
N PRO A 489 -24.46 9.17 9.37
CA PRO A 489 -25.14 9.04 10.65
C PRO A 489 -25.28 7.58 11.13
N ALA A 490 -24.94 7.29 12.39
CA ALA A 490 -25.07 5.94 12.98
C ALA A 490 -26.50 5.36 12.88
N ASN A 491 -27.49 6.24 13.03
CA ASN A 491 -28.92 5.92 13.05
C ASN A 491 -29.59 6.05 11.67
N GLY A 492 -28.80 6.22 10.60
CA GLY A 492 -29.33 6.30 9.25
C GLY A 492 -29.87 4.96 8.73
N THR A 493 -30.73 5.03 7.72
CA THR A 493 -31.20 3.85 6.99
C THR A 493 -30.33 3.64 5.76
N TYR A 494 -29.82 2.43 5.57
CA TYR A 494 -28.90 2.10 4.49
C TYR A 494 -29.26 0.74 3.86
N PRO A 495 -29.28 0.63 2.52
CA PRO A 495 -29.70 -0.60 1.84
C PRO A 495 -28.68 -1.75 1.95
N PHE A 496 -27.40 -1.44 2.15
CA PHE A 496 -26.33 -2.42 2.34
C PHE A 496 -25.17 -1.84 3.17
N GLY A 497 -24.24 -2.72 3.58
CA GLY A 497 -23.28 -2.42 4.63
C GLY A 497 -22.24 -1.34 4.31
N ALA A 498 -21.81 -1.20 3.06
CA ALA A 498 -20.83 -0.19 2.65
C ALA A 498 -21.25 1.25 2.96
N LEU A 499 -22.54 1.52 2.83
CA LEU A 499 -23.13 2.85 2.99
C LEU A 499 -23.31 3.25 4.45
N LYS A 500 -23.09 2.33 5.41
CA LYS A 500 -23.24 2.60 6.83
C LYS A 500 -22.09 3.44 7.37
N GLN A 501 -22.29 3.95 8.60
CA GLN A 501 -21.21 4.56 9.37
C GLN A 501 -20.12 3.53 9.70
N ARG A 502 -18.87 3.78 9.27
CA ARG A 502 -17.72 2.87 9.45
C ARG A 502 -16.42 3.65 9.68
N PRO A 503 -15.46 3.14 10.46
CA PRO A 503 -14.11 3.71 10.57
C PRO A 503 -13.30 3.35 9.32
N HIS A 504 -13.81 3.74 8.16
CA HIS A 504 -13.36 3.34 6.83
C HIS A 504 -13.58 4.48 5.85
N GLY A 505 -12.72 4.58 4.83
CA GLY A 505 -12.79 5.60 3.81
C GLY A 505 -11.47 5.71 3.06
N GLY A 506 -11.31 6.76 2.26
CA GLY A 506 -10.01 7.09 1.69
C GLY A 506 -9.01 7.40 2.80
N THR A 507 -7.85 6.74 2.83
CA THR A 507 -6.84 6.88 3.90
C THR A 507 -5.53 7.49 3.41
N ASP A 508 -5.41 7.77 2.11
CA ASP A 508 -4.27 8.47 1.53
C ASP A 508 -4.60 8.99 0.13
N MET A 509 -3.61 9.57 -0.55
CA MET A 509 -3.55 9.64 -2.01
C MET A 509 -2.08 9.62 -2.44
N LYS A 510 -1.76 8.87 -3.49
CA LYS A 510 -0.44 8.84 -4.14
C LYS A 510 -0.57 9.22 -5.61
N LEU A 511 0.41 9.96 -6.13
CA LEU A 511 0.45 10.42 -7.51
C LEU A 511 1.89 10.48 -8.01
N THR A 512 2.16 9.90 -9.18
CA THR A 512 3.41 10.12 -9.91
C THR A 512 3.15 10.68 -11.31
N SER A 513 4.20 11.22 -11.91
CA SER A 513 4.22 11.85 -13.23
C SER A 513 5.47 11.41 -13.98
N TYR A 514 5.62 11.78 -15.25
CA TYR A 514 6.81 11.40 -16.02
C TYR A 514 8.13 11.82 -15.37
N GLU A 515 8.22 13.04 -14.82
CA GLU A 515 9.44 13.50 -14.15
C GLU A 515 9.66 12.77 -12.81
N MET A 516 8.60 12.64 -12.01
CA MET A 516 8.69 12.02 -10.69
C MET A 516 9.04 10.53 -10.76
N PHE A 517 8.47 9.78 -11.70
CA PHE A 517 8.73 8.33 -11.81
C PHE A 517 10.21 8.02 -12.00
N ARG A 518 10.94 8.86 -12.76
CA ARG A 518 12.37 8.67 -13.07
C ARG A 518 13.26 8.72 -11.83
N GLU A 519 12.83 9.44 -10.82
CA GLU A 519 13.51 9.57 -9.52
C GLU A 519 12.84 8.72 -8.44
N TYR A 520 11.92 7.83 -8.82
CA TYR A 520 11.06 7.05 -7.91
C TYR A 520 10.21 7.93 -6.98
N GLY A 521 10.04 9.20 -7.33
CA GLY A 521 9.29 10.18 -6.55
C GLY A 521 7.79 10.10 -6.77
N MET A 522 7.06 10.68 -5.84
CA MET A 522 5.61 10.81 -5.90
C MET A 522 5.13 11.98 -5.02
N VAL A 523 3.95 12.50 -5.30
CA VAL A 523 3.18 13.29 -4.34
C VAL A 523 2.36 12.34 -3.49
N ALA A 524 2.31 12.58 -2.18
CA ALA A 524 1.56 11.77 -1.24
C ALA A 524 0.79 12.62 -0.22
N VAL A 525 -0.41 12.18 0.15
CA VAL A 525 -1.23 12.74 1.22
C VAL A 525 -1.59 11.60 2.16
N SER A 526 -1.37 11.73 3.46
CA SER A 526 -1.78 10.72 4.45
C SER A 526 -3.09 11.12 5.13
N GLY A 527 -3.93 10.12 5.43
CA GLY A 527 -5.16 10.26 6.20
C GLY A 527 -6.41 10.57 5.38
N PRO A 528 -7.58 10.62 6.03
CA PRO A 528 -8.85 10.90 5.36
C PRO A 528 -8.93 12.30 4.77
N THR A 529 -9.68 12.46 3.68
CA THR A 529 -9.86 13.77 3.05
C THR A 529 -10.49 14.77 3.99
N TRP A 530 -10.04 16.02 3.89
CA TRP A 530 -10.51 17.16 4.68
C TRP A 530 -10.73 18.42 3.82
N ASP A 531 -10.65 18.29 2.49
CA ASP A 531 -10.73 19.43 1.56
C ASP A 531 -12.07 20.17 1.64
N GLN A 532 -13.17 19.42 1.83
CA GLN A 532 -14.55 19.92 1.84
C GLN A 532 -15.38 19.35 3.00
N VAL A 533 -14.73 18.59 3.88
CA VAL A 533 -15.32 17.88 5.02
C VAL A 533 -14.39 18.09 6.22
N PRO A 534 -14.89 18.00 7.48
CA PRO A 534 -14.02 18.22 8.64
C PRO A 534 -12.88 17.18 8.69
N PRO A 535 -11.66 17.59 9.10
CA PRO A 535 -10.57 16.64 9.37
C PRO A 535 -11.04 15.52 10.30
N PHE A 536 -10.60 14.30 10.04
CA PHE A 536 -10.86 13.19 10.94
C PHE A 536 -10.05 13.37 12.24
N GLN A 537 -10.69 13.13 13.38
CA GLN A 537 -10.05 13.20 14.68
C GLN A 537 -10.53 12.05 15.56
N TRP A 538 -9.61 11.20 16.04
CA TRP A 538 -9.92 10.00 16.82
C TRP A 538 -10.73 10.33 18.07
N SER A 539 -10.24 11.26 18.91
CA SER A 539 -10.82 11.61 20.21
C SER A 539 -12.23 12.18 20.15
N THR A 540 -12.63 12.78 19.03
CA THR A 540 -13.98 13.33 18.80
C THR A 540 -14.85 12.46 17.91
N SER A 541 -14.31 11.38 17.36
CA SER A 541 -15.05 10.44 16.51
C SER A 541 -15.88 9.46 17.34
N PRO A 542 -16.85 8.77 16.73
CA PRO A 542 -17.52 7.60 17.32
C PRO A 542 -16.57 6.42 17.62
N TYR A 543 -15.30 6.51 17.20
CA TYR A 543 -14.31 5.44 17.25
C TYR A 543 -13.15 5.71 18.20
N LYS A 544 -13.29 6.70 19.09
CA LYS A 544 -12.26 7.09 20.07
C LYS A 544 -11.71 5.93 20.91
N ASP A 545 -12.52 4.87 21.09
CA ASP A 545 -12.18 3.70 21.91
C ASP A 545 -11.54 2.55 21.09
N LEU A 546 -11.42 2.67 19.76
CA LEU A 546 -10.69 1.71 18.95
C LEU A 546 -9.17 1.85 19.16
N LEU A 547 -8.42 0.75 19.07
CA LEU A 547 -6.96 0.80 19.13
C LEU A 547 -6.38 1.48 17.87
N HIS A 548 -5.57 2.52 18.09
CA HIS A 548 -4.88 3.31 17.06
C HIS A 548 -3.50 3.77 17.56
N MET A 549 -2.74 2.86 18.17
CA MET A 549 -1.43 3.14 18.75
C MET A 549 -0.49 3.79 17.74
N GLY A 550 0.16 4.88 18.14
CA GLY A 550 1.13 5.63 17.32
C GLY A 550 0.53 6.42 16.17
N GLN A 551 -0.80 6.45 16.03
CA GLN A 551 -1.46 7.35 15.10
C GLN A 551 -1.64 8.75 15.71
N PRO A 552 -1.50 9.81 14.91
CA PRO A 552 -1.92 11.17 15.29
C PRO A 552 -3.41 11.20 15.65
N ASP A 553 -3.80 12.02 16.64
CA ASP A 553 -5.22 12.21 16.99
C ASP A 553 -5.98 12.89 15.85
N VAL A 554 -5.41 13.96 15.28
CA VAL A 554 -6.02 14.76 14.19
C VAL A 554 -5.30 14.48 12.87
N TRP A 555 -6.07 14.12 11.85
CA TRP A 555 -5.59 13.82 10.50
C TRP A 555 -5.84 15.01 9.58
N HIS A 556 -4.88 15.93 9.58
CA HIS A 556 -4.93 17.20 8.81
C HIS A 556 -3.62 17.44 8.04
N PHE A 557 -3.08 16.38 7.43
CA PHE A 557 -1.82 16.43 6.70
C PHE A 557 -1.99 17.04 5.31
N LYS A 558 -1.01 17.84 4.91
CA LYS A 558 -0.92 18.42 3.56
C LYS A 558 -0.19 17.46 2.61
N PRO A 559 -0.36 17.64 1.28
CA PRO A 559 0.45 16.93 0.31
C PRO A 559 1.95 17.17 0.54
N ILE A 560 2.73 16.10 0.46
CA ILE A 560 4.19 16.14 0.47
C ILE A 560 4.73 15.60 -0.85
N LYS A 561 5.93 16.06 -1.24
CA LYS A 561 6.71 15.43 -2.31
C LYS A 561 7.66 14.43 -1.67
N VAL A 562 7.46 13.15 -1.98
CA VAL A 562 8.38 12.08 -1.60
C VAL A 562 9.56 12.12 -2.56
N THR A 563 10.73 12.46 -2.02
CA THR A 563 12.01 12.44 -2.75
C THR A 563 12.97 11.54 -2.01
N TRP A 564 13.70 10.70 -2.74
CA TRP A 564 14.70 9.82 -2.16
C TRP A 564 16.07 10.46 -2.31
N THR A 565 16.83 10.55 -1.21
CA THR A 565 18.21 11.04 -1.30
C THR A 565 19.07 10.03 -2.09
N PRO A 566 19.94 10.50 -3.02
CA PRO A 566 20.75 9.63 -3.89
C PRO A 566 21.69 8.67 -3.17
#